data_AF-A0A953WHL3-F1
#
_entry.id   AF-A0A953WHL3-F1
#
_cell.length_a   1.000
_cell.length_b   1.000
_cell.length_c   1.000
_cell.angle_alpha   90.00
_cell.angle_beta   90.00
_cell.angle_gamma   90.00
#
_symmetry.space_group_name_H-M   'P 1'
#
loop_
_entity.id
_entity.type
_entity.pdbx_description
1 polymer ?
#
loop_
_entity_poly.entity_id
_entity_poly.type
_entity_poly.pdbx_seq_one_letter_code
_entity_poly.pdbx_strand_id
1 'polypeptide(L)' 'VVVTSVSARGPAYGKLVRGDVIIEVNFERVATVSETLDKVKAARATPAEPLLIRVKRRGEAGWFDQFLSVDLGK' A
#
# COMPACT_ATOMS: atom_id res chain seq x y z
N VAL A 1 -8.85 -3.12 1.54
CA VAL A 1 -9.13 -1.96 0.65
C VAL A 1 -8.64 -2.24 -0.76
N VAL A 2 -9.47 -2.05 -1.80
CA VAL A 2 -9.08 -2.41 -3.20
C VAL A 2 -8.43 -1.23 -3.90
N VAL A 3 -7.28 -1.47 -4.54
CA VAL A 3 -6.59 -0.50 -5.40
C VAL A 3 -7.27 -0.46 -6.76
N THR A 4 -7.92 0.67 -7.07
CA THR A 4 -8.60 0.87 -8.35
C THR A 4 -7.71 1.58 -9.37
N SER A 5 -6.77 2.41 -8.93
CA SER A 5 -5.80 3.08 -9.80
C SER A 5 -4.51 3.38 -9.04
N VAL A 6 -3.42 3.58 -9.78
CA VAL A 6 -2.13 4.01 -9.25
C VAL A 6 -1.65 5.18 -10.08
N SER A 7 -1.37 6.31 -9.42
CA SER A 7 -0.84 7.50 -10.09
C SER A 7 0.59 7.25 -10.59
N ALA A 8 0.87 7.60 -11.85
CA ALA A 8 2.21 7.52 -12.44
C ALA A 8 3.25 8.45 -11.78
N ARG A 9 2.78 9.45 -11.02
CA ARG A 9 3.62 10.39 -10.27
C ARG A 9 3.66 10.09 -8.77
N GLY A 10 3.01 9.02 -8.33
CA GLY A 10 2.89 8.68 -6.91
C GLY A 10 4.01 7.75 -6.44
N PRO A 11 4.30 7.73 -5.12
CA PRO A 11 5.36 6.90 -4.55
C PRO A 11 5.12 5.39 -4.71
N ALA A 12 3.86 4.98 -4.88
CA ALA A 12 3.49 3.58 -5.09
C ALA A 12 3.55 3.13 -6.56
N TYR A 13 3.93 4.02 -7.48
CA TYR A 13 4.04 3.68 -8.90
C TYR A 13 5.05 2.55 -9.13
N GLY A 14 4.70 1.61 -10.00
CA GLY A 14 5.50 0.41 -10.28
C GLY A 14 5.54 -0.63 -9.14
N LYS A 15 5.02 -0.32 -7.95
CA LYS A 15 4.96 -1.22 -6.79
C LYS A 15 3.55 -1.77 -6.60
N LEU A 16 2.57 -0.89 -6.41
CA LEU A 16 1.15 -1.26 -6.41
C LEU A 16 0.64 -1.46 -7.83
N VAL A 17 -0.33 -2.36 -7.97
CA VAL A 17 -1.02 -2.62 -9.23
C VAL A 17 -2.52 -2.56 -9.00
N ARG A 18 -3.26 -2.13 -10.02
CA ARG A 18 -4.73 -2.18 -9.99
C ARG A 18 -5.20 -3.61 -9.68
N GLY A 19 -6.13 -3.73 -8.75
CA GLY A 19 -6.66 -5.02 -8.30
C GLY A 19 -6.00 -5.57 -7.03
N ASP A 20 -4.89 -4.98 -6.59
CA ASP A 20 -4.35 -5.30 -5.26
C ASP A 20 -5.37 -4.98 -4.17
N VAL A 21 -5.43 -5.84 -3.15
CA VAL A 21 -6.23 -5.58 -1.95
C VAL A 21 -5.28 -5.31 -0.79
N ILE A 22 -5.21 -4.06 -0.35
CA ILE A 22 -4.43 -3.65 0.83
C ILE A 22 -5.09 -4.24 2.07
N ILE A 23 -4.29 -4.94 2.88
CA ILE A 23 -4.68 -5.61 4.12
C ILE A 23 -4.03 -4.95 5.34
N GLU A 24 -2.77 -4.55 5.24
CA GLU A 24 -2.01 -3.91 6.32
C GLU A 24 -1.15 -2.76 5.80
N VAL A 25 -0.93 -1.77 6.66
CA VAL A 25 0.00 -0.65 6.48
C VAL A 25 0.82 -0.55 7.76
N ASN A 26 2.15 -0.60 7.66
CA ASN A 26 3.10 -0.66 8.79
C ASN A 26 2.70 -1.70 9.84
N PHE A 27 2.41 -2.93 9.38
CA PHE A 27 1.98 -4.07 10.22
C PHE A 27 0.63 -3.90 10.93
N GLU A 28 -0.09 -2.82 10.67
CA GLU A 28 -1.41 -2.62 11.23
C GLU A 28 -2.50 -2.85 10.19
N ARG A 29 -3.51 -3.66 10.54
CA ARG A 29 -4.63 -3.95 9.64
C ARG A 29 -5.42 -2.71 9.27
N VAL A 30 -5.94 -2.72 8.04
CA VAL A 30 -6.84 -1.71 7.50
C VAL A 30 -8.05 -2.38 6.86
N ALA A 31 -9.24 -1.88 7.18
CA ALA A 31 -10.49 -2.31 6.58
C ALA A 31 -11.04 -1.23 5.63
N THR A 32 -10.79 0.05 5.92
CA THR A 32 -11.38 1.18 5.19
C THR A 32 -10.33 2.04 4.47
N VAL A 33 -10.79 2.76 3.45
CA VAL A 33 -9.95 3.73 2.72
C VAL A 33 -9.45 4.81 3.68
N SER A 34 -10.32 5.32 4.55
CA SER A 34 -9.99 6.35 5.54
C SER A 34 -8.87 5.90 6.47
N GLU A 35 -8.96 4.70 7.07
CA GLU A 35 -7.88 4.14 7.89
C GLU A 35 -6.55 4.04 7.13
N THR A 36 -6.61 3.61 5.86
CA THR A 36 -5.40 3.51 5.02
C THR A 36 -4.78 4.90 4.82
N LEU A 37 -5.59 5.91 4.54
CA LEU A 37 -5.13 7.29 4.35
C LEU A 37 -4.55 7.88 5.63
N ASP A 38 -5.16 7.63 6.78
CA ASP A 38 -4.69 8.16 8.05
C ASP A 38 -3.34 7.55 8.44
N LYS A 39 -3.13 6.25 8.18
CA LYS A 39 -1.82 5.60 8.37
C LYS A 39 -0.75 6.12 7.41
N VAL A 40 -1.11 6.36 6.15
CA VAL A 40 -0.18 6.99 5.19
C VAL A 40 0.19 8.42 5.65
N LYS A 41 -0.77 9.21 6.13
CA LYS A 41 -0.50 10.56 6.68
C LYS A 41 0.41 10.49 7.89
N ALA A 42 0.16 9.56 8.81
CA ALA A 42 1.01 9.36 9.99
C ALA A 42 2.44 8.97 9.58
N ALA A 43 2.61 8.05 8.63
CA ALA A 43 3.92 7.67 8.12
C ALA A 43 4.65 8.82 7.42
N ARG A 44 3.93 9.73 6.75
CA ARG A 44 4.52 10.94 6.14
C ARG A 44 5.05 11.94 7.17
N ALA A 45 4.57 11.91 8.40
CA ALA A 45 5.12 12.73 9.48
C ALA A 45 6.54 12.29 9.88
N THR A 46 6.91 11.04 9.57
CA THR A 46 8.23 10.46 9.82
C THR A 46 8.81 9.89 8.51
N PRO A 47 9.15 10.74 7.53
CA PRO A 47 9.47 10.31 6.16
C PRO A 47 10.83 9.59 6.02
N ALA A 48 11.56 9.39 7.11
CA ALA A 48 12.82 8.65 7.12
C ALA A 48 12.63 7.14 6.90
N GLU A 49 11.41 6.63 7.11
CA GLU A 49 11.11 5.20 7.00
C GLU A 49 10.18 4.92 5.80
N PRO A 50 10.45 3.87 5.02
CA PRO A 50 9.54 3.45 3.97
C PRO A 50 8.25 2.88 4.57
N LEU A 51 7.13 3.13 3.90
CA LEU A 51 5.83 2.58 4.27
C LEU A 51 5.75 1.12 3.81
N LEU A 52 5.62 0.20 4.76
CA LEU A 52 5.39 -1.20 4.45
C LEU A 52 3.91 -1.45 4.24
N ILE A 53 3.55 -2.04 3.10
CA ILE A 53 2.16 -2.36 2.76
C ILE A 53 2.07 -3.86 2.48
N ARG A 54 1.15 -4.54 3.16
CA ARG A 54 0.77 -5.92 2.81
C ARG A 54 -0.45 -5.89 1.91
N VAL A 55 -0.36 -6.54 0.76
CA VAL A 55 -1.46 -6.70 -0.18
C VAL A 55 -1.76 -8.16 -0.46
N LYS A 56 -3.03 -8.46 -0.75
CA LYS A 56 -3.39 -9.64 -1.53
C LYS A 56 -3.32 -9.26 -3.00
N ARG A 57 -2.52 -9.99 -3.77
CA ARG A 57 -2.37 -9.83 -5.22
C ARG A 57 -2.87 -11.08 -5.93
N ARG A 58 -3.52 -10.88 -7.08
CA ARG A 58 -3.98 -11.96 -7.95
C ARG A 58 -2.88 -12.28 -8.98
N GLY A 59 -2.39 -13.50 -8.97
CA GLY A 59 -1.53 -14.08 -9.99
C GLY A 59 -2.23 -15.19 -10.75
N GLU A 60 -1.47 -15.89 -11.60
CA GLU A 60 -1.99 -17.01 -12.42
C GLU A 60 -2.53 -18.17 -11.55
N ALA A 61 -1.82 -18.49 -10.47
CA ALA A 61 -2.20 -19.54 -9.53
C ALA A 61 -3.20 -19.10 -8.43
N GLY A 62 -3.77 -17.89 -8.55
CA GLY A 62 -4.74 -17.35 -7.59
C GLY A 62 -4.18 -16.23 -6.71
N TRP A 63 -4.71 -16.12 -5.48
CA TRP A 63 -4.37 -15.03 -4.56
C TRP A 63 -3.15 -15.37 -3.71
N PHE A 64 -2.22 -14.42 -3.59
CA PHE A 64 -1.07 -14.53 -2.69
C PHE A 64 -0.85 -13.22 -1.93
N ASP A 65 -0.18 -13.31 -0.78
CA ASP A 65 0.26 -12.14 -0.03
C ASP A 65 1.58 -11.60 -0.60
N GLN A 66 1.68 -10.28 -0.70
CA GLN A 66 2.91 -9.60 -1.06
C GLN A 66 3.15 -8.40 -0.14
N PHE A 67 4.40 -8.24 0.30
CA PHE A 67 4.85 -7.07 1.03
C PHE A 67 5.52 -6.09 0.08
N LEU A 68 5.09 -4.84 0.13
CA LEU A 68 5.58 -3.76 -0.71
C LEU A 68 6.15 -2.66 0.18
N SER A 69 7.42 -2.32 -0.03
CA SER A 69 8.06 -1.18 0.63
C SER A 69 7.89 0.06 -0.25
N VAL A 70 7.18 1.07 0.23
CA VAL A 70 6.87 2.31 -0.50
C VAL A 70 7.58 3.48 0.16
N ASP A 71 8.61 4.01 -0.50
CA ASP A 71 9.32 5.19 -0.05
C ASP A 71 8.41 6.42 -0.16
N LEU A 72 8.14 7.06 0.97
CA LEU A 72 7.30 8.27 1.05
C LEU A 72 8.10 9.57 0.87
N GLY A 73 9.41 9.46 0.61
CA GLY A 73 10.39 10.55 0.62
C GLY A 73 10.12 11.69 -0.36
N LYS A 74 10.18 12.91 0.20
CA LYS A 74 9.93 14.28 -0.31
C LYS A 74 8.84 14.45 -1.38
#